data_AF-A0A7X6Q207-F1
#
_entry.id   AF-A0A7X6Q207-F1
#
_cell.length_a   1.000
_cell.length_b   1.000
_cell.length_c   1.000
_cell.angle_alpha   90.00
_cell.angle_beta   90.00
_cell.angle_gamma   90.00
#
_symmetry.space_group_name_H-M   'P 1'
#
loop_
_entity.id
_entity.type
_entity.pdbx_description
1 polymer ?
#
loop_
_entity_poly.entity_id
_entity_poly.type
_entity_poly.pdbx_seq_one_letter_code
_entity_poly.pdbx_strand_id
1 'polypeptide(L)'
;AGTYGTVCMRGTSPSISVSDKALIENTGSGDAIWGNGLVVSVKGGSVSAQEGYGIRALDVTVSGGKVTASGGQACLAALSAEVTGGSVQALGTGHAISVQSLEVKGGTVSAKSGFAADMAMAGSFKASGGFVFAYGKSSEIVGNVIKMDSGAPTLSGQAVLCVWDSPGGKPVFTEGTSTNLFVNAGASARWGLKDGQPGIHYQRGSNQGFFVIGGVTIIEAPATSTPTSPETSTSSPESSLTSQESMITTLTETSPSQTPSMTEEETQGGEGITGDEKTEGFNCLWLLPIALVIIAIALGLTYFIVRRKGHEKL
;
A
#
# COMPACT_ATOMS: atom_id res chain seq x y z
N ALA A 1 21.63 -24.82 -13.67
CA ALA A 1 20.31 -24.15 -13.54
C ALA A 1 19.48 -24.96 -12.56
N GLY A 2 19.28 -24.46 -11.34
CA GLY A 2 18.36 -25.09 -10.39
C GLY A 2 16.94 -24.81 -10.84
N THR A 3 16.12 -25.84 -11.03
CA THR A 3 14.70 -25.68 -11.30
C THR A 3 14.01 -25.37 -9.98
N TYR A 4 13.76 -24.09 -9.71
CA TYR A 4 12.98 -23.69 -8.54
C TYR A 4 11.49 -23.85 -8.82
N GLY A 5 10.76 -24.39 -7.85
CA GLY A 5 9.41 -24.92 -8.05
C GLY A 5 8.33 -23.86 -7.84
N THR A 6 7.46 -23.70 -8.82
CA THR A 6 6.15 -23.06 -8.65
C THR A 6 5.29 -23.89 -7.69
N VAL A 7 4.71 -23.24 -6.69
CA VAL A 7 3.65 -23.85 -5.88
C VAL A 7 2.31 -23.63 -6.59
N CYS A 8 1.71 -24.73 -7.07
CA CYS A 8 0.40 -24.72 -7.72
C CYS A 8 -0.59 -25.53 -6.88
N MET A 9 -1.69 -24.90 -6.46
CA MET A 9 -2.78 -25.58 -5.76
C MET A 9 -4.10 -25.49 -6.54
N ARG A 10 -4.82 -26.59 -6.58
CA ARG A 10 -6.18 -26.70 -7.14
C ARG A 10 -7.09 -27.33 -6.10
N GLY A 11 -8.23 -26.71 -5.84
CA GLY A 11 -9.21 -27.17 -4.86
C GLY A 11 -10.34 -26.16 -4.74
N THR A 12 -11.35 -26.44 -3.92
CA THR A 12 -12.48 -25.53 -3.69
C THR A 12 -12.14 -24.36 -2.77
N SER A 13 -11.14 -24.52 -1.89
CA SER A 13 -10.64 -23.47 -1.00
C SER A 13 -9.18 -23.73 -0.59
N PRO A 14 -8.22 -23.79 -1.55
CA PRO A 14 -6.83 -24.04 -1.20
C PRO A 14 -6.24 -22.86 -0.41
N SER A 15 -5.34 -23.16 0.53
CA SER A 15 -4.65 -22.14 1.32
C SER A 15 -3.15 -22.44 1.44
N ILE A 16 -2.32 -21.42 1.33
CA ILE A 16 -0.86 -21.50 1.57
C ILE A 16 -0.47 -20.53 2.68
N SER A 17 0.37 -21.00 3.61
CA SER A 17 1.00 -20.16 4.63
C SER A 17 2.52 -20.22 4.46
N VAL A 18 3.16 -19.07 4.31
CA VAL A 18 4.62 -18.92 4.23
C VAL A 18 5.10 -18.31 5.56
N SER A 19 5.93 -19.05 6.30
CA SER A 19 6.39 -18.64 7.64
C SER A 19 7.91 -18.73 7.78
N ASP A 20 8.40 -18.17 8.88
CA ASP A 20 9.77 -18.30 9.36
C ASP A 20 10.83 -17.91 8.31
N LYS A 21 11.62 -18.88 7.85
CA LYS A 21 12.69 -18.71 6.86
C LYS A 21 12.36 -19.41 5.53
N ALA A 22 11.09 -19.72 5.28
CA ALA A 22 10.67 -20.36 4.04
C ALA A 22 11.12 -19.53 2.82
N LEU A 23 11.66 -20.21 1.81
CA LEU A 23 12.05 -19.60 0.54
C LEU A 23 11.27 -20.28 -0.58
N ILE A 24 10.40 -19.52 -1.24
CA ILE A 24 9.67 -19.93 -2.43
C ILE A 24 10.13 -19.02 -3.55
N GLU A 25 10.84 -19.59 -4.51
CA GLU A 25 11.41 -18.83 -5.61
C GLU A 25 11.04 -19.48 -6.94
N ASN A 26 10.72 -18.67 -7.94
CA ASN A 26 10.65 -19.09 -9.34
C ASN A 26 11.62 -18.21 -10.15
N THR A 27 12.78 -18.76 -10.50
CA THR A 27 13.77 -18.07 -11.36
C THR A 27 13.51 -18.25 -12.86
N GLY A 28 12.46 -18.99 -13.22
CA GLY A 28 12.07 -19.21 -14.60
C GLY A 28 10.90 -18.31 -15.00
N SER A 29 10.20 -18.76 -16.03
CA SER A 29 8.94 -18.16 -16.44
C SER A 29 7.81 -18.53 -15.48
N GLY A 30 6.84 -17.64 -15.36
CA GLY A 30 5.64 -17.85 -14.56
C GLY A 30 5.77 -17.43 -13.09
N ASP A 31 4.82 -17.89 -12.30
CA ASP A 31 4.59 -17.38 -10.94
C ASP A 31 5.31 -18.24 -9.89
N ALA A 32 5.62 -17.66 -8.72
CA ALA A 32 6.15 -18.44 -7.60
C ALA A 32 5.04 -19.21 -6.88
N ILE A 33 3.88 -18.55 -6.66
CA ILE A 33 2.68 -19.15 -6.08
C ILE A 33 1.48 -18.83 -6.96
N TRP A 34 0.71 -19.84 -7.38
CA TRP A 34 -0.58 -19.61 -8.06
C TRP A 34 -1.65 -20.67 -7.79
N GLY A 35 -2.92 -20.27 -7.88
CA GLY A 35 -4.06 -21.19 -7.84
C GLY A 35 -5.41 -20.47 -7.96
N ASN A 36 -6.44 -21.18 -8.42
CA ASN A 36 -7.81 -20.65 -8.45
C ASN A 36 -8.45 -20.78 -7.07
N GLY A 37 -9.13 -19.73 -6.58
CA GLY A 37 -9.70 -19.69 -5.24
C GLY A 37 -8.69 -19.75 -4.09
N LEU A 38 -7.41 -19.52 -4.40
CA LEU A 38 -6.30 -19.67 -3.46
C LEU A 38 -6.24 -18.50 -2.49
N VAL A 39 -6.08 -18.80 -1.19
CA VAL A 39 -5.76 -17.82 -0.16
C VAL A 39 -4.29 -17.97 0.25
N VAL A 40 -3.54 -16.87 0.28
CA VAL A 40 -2.12 -16.90 0.65
C VAL A 40 -1.86 -16.00 1.85
N SER A 41 -1.16 -16.53 2.86
CA SER A 41 -0.71 -15.78 4.04
C SER A 41 0.82 -15.80 4.12
N VAL A 42 1.46 -14.63 4.05
CA VAL A 42 2.91 -14.47 4.24
C VAL A 42 3.15 -13.84 5.60
N LYS A 43 3.64 -14.67 6.53
CA LYS A 43 3.95 -14.29 7.92
C LYS A 43 5.46 -14.16 8.16
N GLY A 44 6.25 -14.79 7.29
CA GLY A 44 7.71 -14.77 7.29
C GLY A 44 8.24 -15.24 5.93
N GLY A 45 9.54 -15.49 5.86
CA GLY A 45 10.18 -16.01 4.66
C GLY A 45 10.20 -15.05 3.47
N SER A 46 10.46 -15.61 2.30
CA SER A 46 10.59 -14.91 1.03
C SER A 46 9.84 -15.64 -0.07
N VAL A 47 9.05 -14.90 -0.83
CA VAL A 47 8.41 -15.33 -2.08
C VAL A 47 8.94 -14.46 -3.22
N SER A 48 9.54 -15.05 -4.25
CA SER A 48 10.13 -14.32 -5.37
C SER A 48 9.82 -14.96 -6.72
N ALA A 49 9.52 -14.13 -7.72
CA ALA A 49 9.45 -14.54 -9.12
C ALA A 49 10.34 -13.67 -10.02
N GLN A 50 11.08 -14.29 -10.92
CA GLN A 50 11.96 -13.58 -11.84
C GLN A 50 11.18 -12.94 -12.99
N GLU A 51 10.31 -13.69 -13.68
CA GLU A 51 9.58 -13.19 -14.86
C GLU A 51 8.08 -12.97 -14.61
N GLY A 52 7.42 -13.85 -13.85
CA GLY A 52 5.98 -13.75 -13.58
C GLY A 52 5.64 -13.05 -12.27
N TYR A 53 4.54 -13.48 -11.65
CA TYR A 53 4.07 -12.92 -10.38
C TYR A 53 4.71 -13.60 -9.17
N GLY A 54 5.02 -12.82 -8.14
CA GLY A 54 5.39 -13.43 -6.86
C GLY A 54 4.24 -14.31 -6.35
N ILE A 55 3.04 -13.73 -6.29
CA ILE A 55 1.81 -14.42 -5.88
C ILE A 55 0.66 -14.08 -6.82
N ARG A 56 -0.06 -15.10 -7.31
CA ARG A 56 -1.36 -14.97 -7.98
C ARG A 56 -2.44 -15.75 -7.23
N ALA A 57 -3.37 -15.06 -6.59
CA ALA A 57 -4.32 -15.67 -5.65
C ALA A 57 -5.69 -14.96 -5.67
N LEU A 58 -6.67 -15.51 -4.95
CA LEU A 58 -7.93 -14.83 -4.66
C LEU A 58 -7.71 -13.77 -3.60
N ASP A 59 -7.13 -14.16 -2.46
CA ASP A 59 -6.82 -13.29 -1.33
C ASP A 59 -5.36 -13.42 -0.89
N VAL A 60 -4.74 -12.30 -0.51
CA VAL A 60 -3.34 -12.26 -0.04
C VAL A 60 -3.21 -11.43 1.24
N THR A 61 -2.68 -12.03 2.30
CA THR A 61 -2.33 -11.32 3.54
C THR A 61 -0.82 -11.34 3.74
N VAL A 62 -0.21 -10.17 3.87
CA VAL A 62 1.23 -10.02 4.20
C VAL A 62 1.34 -9.34 5.57
N SER A 63 1.72 -10.14 6.56
CA SER A 63 1.95 -9.68 7.94
C SER A 63 3.43 -9.68 8.32
N GLY A 64 4.26 -10.31 7.50
CA GLY A 64 5.71 -10.35 7.63
C GLY A 64 6.35 -10.82 6.32
N GLY A 65 7.64 -11.14 6.38
CA GLY A 65 8.38 -11.67 5.22
C GLY A 65 8.51 -10.69 4.06
N LYS A 66 8.85 -11.25 2.89
CA LYS A 66 9.11 -10.49 1.66
C LYS A 66 8.45 -11.16 0.45
N VAL A 67 7.70 -10.39 -0.32
CA VAL A 67 7.15 -10.80 -1.61
C VAL A 67 7.75 -9.92 -2.70
N THR A 68 8.34 -10.52 -3.73
CA THR A 68 9.00 -9.78 -4.81
C THR A 68 8.76 -10.34 -6.19
N ALA A 69 8.76 -9.45 -7.18
CA ALA A 69 8.82 -9.83 -8.59
C ALA A 69 9.77 -8.92 -9.35
N SER A 70 10.62 -9.51 -10.20
CA SER A 70 11.58 -8.78 -11.04
C SER A 70 11.08 -8.51 -12.45
N GLY A 71 10.07 -9.26 -12.92
CA GLY A 71 9.50 -9.15 -14.27
C GLY A 71 8.03 -8.74 -14.26
N GLY A 72 7.22 -9.33 -13.37
CA GLY A 72 5.79 -9.04 -13.24
C GLY A 72 5.43 -8.18 -12.02
N GLN A 73 4.22 -8.42 -11.50
CA GLN A 73 3.73 -7.83 -10.26
C GLN A 73 4.15 -8.68 -9.05
N ALA A 74 4.40 -8.06 -7.90
CA ALA A 74 4.74 -8.85 -6.70
C ALA A 74 3.52 -9.65 -6.23
N CYS A 75 2.34 -9.03 -6.18
CA CYS A 75 1.07 -9.69 -5.89
C CYS A 75 -0.01 -9.31 -6.92
N LEU A 76 -0.67 -10.33 -7.46
CA LEU A 76 -1.94 -10.22 -8.17
C LEU A 76 -3.00 -10.96 -7.35
N ALA A 77 -3.86 -10.22 -6.66
CA ALA A 77 -4.96 -10.77 -5.88
C ALA A 77 -6.28 -10.45 -6.58
N ALA A 78 -7.17 -11.41 -6.75
CA ALA A 78 -8.41 -11.15 -7.49
C ALA A 78 -9.42 -10.33 -6.65
N LEU A 79 -9.53 -10.62 -5.35
CA LEU A 79 -10.55 -10.03 -4.47
C LEU A 79 -9.94 -9.07 -3.45
N SER A 80 -9.12 -9.57 -2.53
CA SER A 80 -8.58 -8.74 -1.46
C SER A 80 -7.10 -8.95 -1.19
N ALA A 81 -6.45 -7.87 -0.75
CA ALA A 81 -5.11 -7.93 -0.22
C ALA A 81 -5.01 -7.07 1.05
N GLU A 82 -4.27 -7.57 2.03
CA GLU A 82 -4.01 -6.85 3.28
C GLU A 82 -2.51 -6.87 3.59
N VAL A 83 -1.95 -5.71 3.89
CA VAL A 83 -0.55 -5.57 4.31
C VAL A 83 -0.51 -4.96 5.71
N THR A 84 -0.16 -5.77 6.70
CA THR A 84 0.01 -5.33 8.10
C THR A 84 1.48 -5.26 8.52
N GLY A 85 2.37 -5.87 7.74
CA GLY A 85 3.81 -5.88 7.96
C GLY A 85 4.57 -6.40 6.73
N GLY A 86 5.85 -6.70 6.88
CA GLY A 86 6.69 -7.23 5.80
C GLY A 86 6.92 -6.27 4.64
N SER A 87 7.22 -6.81 3.47
CA SER A 87 7.46 -6.03 2.25
C SER A 87 6.88 -6.70 1.00
N VAL A 88 6.25 -5.90 0.13
CA VAL A 88 5.73 -6.31 -1.18
C VAL A 88 6.34 -5.38 -2.23
N GLN A 89 7.23 -5.90 -3.08
CA GLN A 89 8.04 -5.07 -3.98
C GLN A 89 8.06 -5.57 -5.41
N ALA A 90 7.56 -4.77 -6.34
CA ALA A 90 7.80 -4.96 -7.77
C ALA A 90 9.10 -4.25 -8.16
N LEU A 91 10.14 -5.03 -8.46
CA LEU A 91 11.46 -4.54 -8.85
C LEU A 91 11.58 -4.33 -10.38
N GLY A 92 10.64 -4.92 -11.13
CA GLY A 92 10.54 -4.87 -12.58
C GLY A 92 9.65 -3.76 -13.12
N THR A 93 8.86 -4.09 -14.15
CA THR A 93 7.99 -3.16 -14.87
C THR A 93 6.54 -3.14 -14.37
N GLY A 94 6.15 -4.09 -13.52
CA GLY A 94 4.79 -4.24 -13.01
C GLY A 94 4.49 -3.47 -11.71
N HIS A 95 3.22 -3.51 -11.31
CA HIS A 95 2.71 -2.96 -10.06
C HIS A 95 3.14 -3.81 -8.85
N ALA A 96 3.26 -3.22 -7.66
CA ALA A 96 3.54 -4.02 -6.47
C ALA A 96 2.34 -4.92 -6.13
N ILE A 97 1.14 -4.34 -6.06
CA ILE A 97 -0.11 -5.05 -5.81
C ILE A 97 -1.16 -4.62 -6.83
N SER A 98 -1.82 -5.59 -7.48
CA SER A 98 -3.03 -5.36 -8.27
C SER A 98 -4.18 -6.19 -7.71
N VAL A 99 -5.29 -5.53 -7.35
CA VAL A 99 -6.40 -6.14 -6.61
C VAL A 99 -7.70 -5.33 -6.70
N GLN A 100 -8.84 -5.91 -6.30
CA GLN A 100 -10.08 -5.15 -6.15
C GLN A 100 -10.13 -4.35 -4.83
N SER A 101 -9.74 -4.93 -3.70
CA SER A 101 -9.69 -4.22 -2.40
C SER A 101 -8.33 -4.36 -1.73
N LEU A 102 -7.67 -3.25 -1.43
CA LEU A 102 -6.39 -3.23 -0.71
C LEU A 102 -6.49 -2.44 0.59
N GLU A 103 -6.05 -3.06 1.68
CA GLU A 103 -5.84 -2.40 2.98
C GLU A 103 -4.37 -2.46 3.42
N VAL A 104 -3.77 -1.30 3.67
CA VAL A 104 -2.39 -1.16 4.17
C VAL A 104 -2.40 -0.58 5.60
N LYS A 105 -2.12 -1.44 6.57
CA LYS A 105 -2.02 -1.08 8.00
C LYS A 105 -0.58 -0.93 8.46
N GLY A 106 0.38 -1.50 7.73
CA GLY A 106 1.80 -1.49 8.06
C GLY A 106 2.68 -1.97 6.90
N GLY A 107 3.96 -2.25 7.19
CA GLY A 107 4.92 -2.76 6.20
C GLY A 107 5.26 -1.80 5.08
N THR A 108 5.82 -2.34 4.00
CA THR A 108 6.22 -1.59 2.80
C THR A 108 5.58 -2.16 1.54
N VAL A 109 4.97 -1.30 0.74
CA VAL A 109 4.48 -1.64 -0.61
C VAL A 109 5.17 -0.73 -1.61
N SER A 110 5.96 -1.29 -2.53
CA SER A 110 6.78 -0.47 -3.43
C SER A 110 6.84 -0.98 -4.86
N ALA A 111 6.77 -0.07 -5.83
CA ALA A 111 6.96 -0.41 -7.23
C ALA A 111 8.06 0.45 -7.86
N LYS A 112 9.02 -0.19 -8.54
CA LYS A 112 10.07 0.51 -9.30
C LYS A 112 9.53 1.16 -10.58
N SER A 113 8.49 0.56 -11.14
CA SER A 113 7.76 1.01 -12.33
C SER A 113 6.28 0.78 -12.10
N GLY A 114 5.42 1.56 -12.76
CA GLY A 114 3.98 1.52 -12.52
C GLY A 114 3.62 1.96 -11.09
N PHE A 115 2.47 1.47 -10.59
CA PHE A 115 1.90 1.87 -9.31
C PHE A 115 2.28 0.90 -8.18
N ALA A 116 2.41 1.41 -6.96
CA ALA A 116 2.50 0.56 -5.78
C ALA A 116 1.19 -0.22 -5.57
N ALA A 117 0.06 0.41 -5.89
CA ALA A 117 -1.26 -0.19 -5.83
C ALA A 117 -2.06 0.11 -7.11
N ASP A 118 -2.60 -0.93 -7.74
CA ASP A 118 -3.47 -0.82 -8.93
C ASP A 118 -4.82 -1.48 -8.63
N MET A 119 -5.84 -0.66 -8.39
CA MET A 119 -7.18 -1.12 -8.05
C MET A 119 -8.00 -1.31 -9.33
N ALA A 120 -8.41 -2.54 -9.61
CA ALA A 120 -9.24 -2.85 -10.76
C ALA A 120 -10.72 -2.52 -10.50
N MET A 121 -11.43 -2.01 -11.51
CA MET A 121 -12.87 -1.74 -11.48
C MET A 121 -13.26 -0.72 -10.38
N ALA A 122 -14.42 -0.89 -9.76
CA ALA A 122 -14.87 -0.12 -8.58
C ALA A 122 -14.15 -0.56 -7.29
N GLY A 123 -12.83 -0.75 -7.37
CA GLY A 123 -12.01 -1.20 -6.27
C GLY A 123 -11.83 -0.13 -5.18
N SER A 124 -11.31 -0.55 -4.03
CA SER A 124 -11.07 0.35 -2.90
C SER A 124 -9.64 0.24 -2.37
N PHE A 125 -9.05 1.39 -2.04
CA PHE A 125 -7.76 1.47 -1.39
C PHE A 125 -7.90 2.17 -0.04
N LYS A 126 -7.41 1.53 1.02
CA LYS A 126 -7.34 2.11 2.37
C LYS A 126 -5.93 1.99 2.91
N ALA A 127 -5.39 3.08 3.43
CA ALA A 127 -4.13 3.04 4.17
C ALA A 127 -4.25 3.78 5.51
N SER A 128 -3.92 3.09 6.59
CA SER A 128 -3.88 3.63 7.95
C SER A 128 -2.47 3.64 8.55
N GLY A 129 -1.52 2.92 7.93
CA GLY A 129 -0.10 2.88 8.28
C GLY A 129 0.77 2.45 7.11
N GLY A 130 2.02 2.07 7.39
CA GLY A 130 2.98 1.57 6.40
C GLY A 130 3.59 2.64 5.48
N PHE A 131 4.49 2.19 4.60
CA PHE A 131 5.16 3.01 3.60
C PHE A 131 4.81 2.52 2.20
N VAL A 132 4.13 3.36 1.42
CA VAL A 132 3.68 3.06 0.06
C VAL A 132 4.46 3.94 -0.92
N PHE A 133 5.21 3.33 -1.82
CA PHE A 133 6.21 4.03 -2.62
C PHE A 133 6.15 3.67 -4.10
N ALA A 134 6.22 4.68 -4.97
CA ALA A 134 6.37 4.47 -6.40
C ALA A 134 7.29 5.53 -7.03
N TYR A 135 7.85 5.17 -8.17
CA TYR A 135 8.52 6.14 -9.05
C TYR A 135 7.46 6.87 -9.87
N GLY A 136 7.54 8.20 -9.90
CA GLY A 136 6.58 9.05 -10.62
C GLY A 136 7.27 10.06 -11.52
N LYS A 137 6.48 10.87 -12.24
CA LYS A 137 6.95 11.97 -13.10
C LYS A 137 6.35 13.33 -12.73
N SER A 138 5.60 13.39 -11.63
CA SER A 138 4.95 14.62 -11.18
C SER A 138 4.91 14.67 -9.66
N SER A 139 4.60 15.84 -9.12
CA SER A 139 4.36 16.04 -7.69
C SER A 139 3.02 15.45 -7.21
N GLU A 140 2.20 14.92 -8.12
CA GLU A 140 0.93 14.29 -7.77
C GLU A 140 1.17 12.96 -7.06
N ILE A 141 1.00 12.93 -5.74
CA ILE A 141 1.33 11.73 -4.96
C ILE A 141 0.38 10.58 -5.28
N VAL A 142 -0.93 10.82 -5.21
CA VAL A 142 -1.93 9.76 -5.37
C VAL A 142 -1.87 9.17 -6.78
N GLY A 143 -1.97 9.98 -7.83
CA GLY A 143 -1.98 9.50 -9.21
C GLY A 143 -0.70 8.80 -9.66
N ASN A 144 0.44 8.95 -8.97
CA ASN A 144 1.68 8.21 -9.27
C ASN A 144 1.84 6.94 -8.41
N VAL A 145 1.30 6.90 -7.19
CA VAL A 145 1.46 5.74 -6.28
C VAL A 145 0.32 4.74 -6.43
N ILE A 146 -0.89 5.24 -6.67
CA ILE A 146 -2.13 4.47 -6.64
C ILE A 146 -2.89 4.74 -7.94
N LYS A 147 -3.18 3.68 -8.68
CA LYS A 147 -4.13 3.72 -9.79
C LYS A 147 -5.47 3.20 -9.30
N MET A 148 -6.53 3.96 -9.55
CA MET A 148 -7.92 3.58 -9.30
C MET A 148 -8.75 3.99 -10.52
N ASP A 149 -9.60 3.10 -11.03
CA ASP A 149 -10.49 3.43 -12.15
C ASP A 149 -11.64 4.36 -11.71
N SER A 150 -12.02 4.31 -10.42
CA SER A 150 -13.04 5.16 -9.82
C SER A 150 -12.83 5.33 -8.31
N GLY A 151 -13.48 6.34 -7.72
CA GLY A 151 -13.37 6.65 -6.30
C GLY A 151 -12.07 7.36 -5.93
N ALA A 152 -11.82 7.49 -4.63
CA ALA A 152 -10.62 8.09 -4.08
C ALA A 152 -10.02 7.18 -2.99
N PRO A 153 -8.69 7.13 -2.86
CA PRO A 153 -8.07 6.36 -1.79
C PRO A 153 -8.43 6.96 -0.43
N THR A 154 -8.71 6.10 0.54
CA THR A 154 -8.94 6.53 1.93
C THR A 154 -7.61 6.48 2.68
N LEU A 155 -7.05 7.65 2.97
CA LEU A 155 -5.83 7.79 3.76
C LEU A 155 -6.17 8.27 5.16
N SER A 156 -5.75 7.50 6.16
CA SER A 156 -5.99 7.80 7.58
C SER A 156 -4.75 7.48 8.41
N GLY A 157 -4.81 7.78 9.70
CA GLY A 157 -3.76 7.42 10.66
C GLY A 157 -2.38 7.93 10.25
N GLN A 158 -1.44 7.01 10.12
CA GLN A 158 -0.02 7.30 9.93
C GLN A 158 0.56 6.74 8.63
N ALA A 159 -0.27 6.44 7.65
CA ALA A 159 0.20 6.03 6.33
C ALA A 159 1.10 7.10 5.69
N VAL A 160 2.21 6.65 5.09
CA VAL A 160 3.11 7.48 4.29
C VAL A 160 3.06 7.01 2.84
N LEU A 161 2.60 7.87 1.96
CA LEU A 161 2.72 7.73 0.51
C LEU A 161 3.88 8.61 0.06
N CYS A 162 4.80 8.03 -0.71
CA CYS A 162 5.96 8.73 -1.23
C CYS A 162 6.13 8.46 -2.73
N VAL A 163 6.30 9.54 -3.48
CA VAL A 163 6.70 9.50 -4.88
C VAL A 163 8.12 9.99 -4.99
N TRP A 164 8.93 9.27 -5.76
CA TRP A 164 10.20 9.79 -6.23
C TRP A 164 10.11 10.14 -7.72
N ASP A 165 10.27 11.42 -8.04
CA ASP A 165 10.48 11.89 -9.42
C ASP A 165 11.93 11.63 -9.84
N SER A 166 12.16 10.43 -10.39
CA SER A 166 13.50 9.98 -10.72
C SER A 166 14.01 10.69 -11.97
N PRO A 167 15.10 11.47 -11.87
CA PRO A 167 15.65 12.19 -13.01
C PRO A 167 16.34 11.27 -14.04
N GLY A 168 16.33 9.95 -13.83
CA GLY A 168 17.11 8.98 -14.60
C GLY A 168 18.60 8.98 -14.26
N GLY A 169 19.36 8.07 -14.87
CA GLY A 169 20.80 7.98 -14.67
C GLY A 169 21.22 7.50 -13.28
N LYS A 170 22.31 8.09 -12.75
CA LYS A 170 22.85 7.84 -11.40
C LYS A 170 22.78 9.14 -10.58
N PRO A 171 21.59 9.52 -10.10
CA PRO A 171 21.42 10.81 -9.44
C PRO A 171 22.19 10.86 -8.12
N VAL A 172 22.66 12.06 -7.79
CA VAL A 172 23.34 12.37 -6.54
C VAL A 172 22.45 13.28 -5.72
N PHE A 173 22.20 12.92 -4.47
CA PHE A 173 21.41 13.71 -3.54
C PHE A 173 22.21 14.06 -2.30
N THR A 174 21.91 15.20 -1.70
CA THR A 174 22.48 15.58 -0.41
C THR A 174 21.66 14.96 0.72
N GLU A 175 22.32 14.36 1.69
CA GLU A 175 21.68 13.79 2.88
C GLU A 175 20.80 14.83 3.61
N GLY A 176 19.66 14.37 4.12
CA GLY A 176 18.68 15.20 4.82
C GLY A 176 17.77 16.03 3.92
N THR A 177 18.02 16.09 2.60
CA THR A 177 17.16 16.80 1.65
C THR A 177 15.98 15.97 1.18
N SER A 178 14.90 16.62 0.76
CA SER A 178 13.73 16.00 0.13
C SER A 178 13.69 16.23 -1.39
N THR A 179 14.84 16.49 -2.00
CA THR A 179 14.93 16.80 -3.44
C THR A 179 14.29 15.68 -4.26
N ASN A 180 13.30 16.03 -5.09
CA ASN A 180 12.50 15.11 -5.91
C ASN A 180 11.68 14.06 -5.13
N LEU A 181 11.53 14.21 -3.81
CA LEU A 181 10.65 13.38 -3.00
C LEU A 181 9.37 14.15 -2.69
N PHE A 182 8.24 13.57 -3.03
CA PHE A 182 6.92 14.11 -2.73
C PHE A 182 6.19 13.16 -1.79
N VAL A 183 5.60 13.70 -0.72
CA VAL A 183 4.89 12.91 0.29
C VAL A 183 3.55 13.53 0.63
N ASN A 184 2.60 12.68 1.05
CA ASN A 184 1.29 13.16 1.49
C ASN A 184 1.38 14.08 2.72
N ALA A 185 0.36 14.92 2.90
CA ALA A 185 0.31 15.92 3.96
C ALA A 185 0.56 15.31 5.36
N GLY A 186 1.41 15.99 6.14
CA GLY A 186 1.80 15.57 7.49
C GLY A 186 2.86 14.47 7.55
N ALA A 187 3.30 13.93 6.42
CA ALA A 187 4.47 13.05 6.34
C ALA A 187 5.73 13.83 5.96
N SER A 188 6.88 13.21 6.16
CA SER A 188 8.18 13.66 5.66
C SER A 188 8.94 12.50 5.02
N ALA A 189 9.72 12.80 3.98
CA ALA A 189 10.70 11.91 3.38
C ALA A 189 11.98 12.67 3.05
N ARG A 190 13.12 12.08 3.37
CA ARG A 190 14.45 12.67 3.16
C ARG A 190 15.43 11.60 2.70
N TRP A 191 16.34 11.98 1.81
CA TRP A 191 17.48 11.14 1.46
C TRP A 191 18.38 10.94 2.67
N GLY A 192 18.89 9.73 2.87
CA GLY A 192 19.95 9.48 3.85
C GLY A 192 20.57 8.10 3.71
N LEU A 193 21.60 7.87 4.51
CA LEU A 193 22.31 6.61 4.58
C LEU A 193 21.89 5.83 5.82
N LYS A 194 21.66 4.53 5.67
CA LYS A 194 21.53 3.60 6.80
C LYS A 194 22.41 2.40 6.56
N ASP A 195 23.34 2.15 7.47
CA ASP A 195 24.31 1.05 7.37
C ASP A 195 25.08 1.08 6.03
N GLY A 196 25.41 2.29 5.56
CA GLY A 196 26.08 2.53 4.27
C GLY A 196 25.20 2.34 3.03
N GLN A 197 23.94 1.96 3.17
CA GLN A 197 23.01 1.83 2.05
C GLN A 197 22.26 3.13 1.81
N PRO A 198 22.19 3.62 0.56
CA PRO A 198 21.39 4.78 0.24
C PRO A 198 19.90 4.45 0.24
N GLY A 199 19.09 5.44 0.64
CA GLY A 199 17.65 5.27 0.72
C GLY A 199 16.92 6.51 1.19
N ILE A 200 15.68 6.29 1.59
CA ILE A 200 14.74 7.32 2.05
C ILE A 200 14.42 7.06 3.51
N HIS A 201 14.74 8.01 4.38
CA HIS A 201 14.13 8.11 5.69
C HIS A 201 12.72 8.67 5.53
N TYR A 202 11.73 8.01 6.12
CA TYR A 202 10.35 8.49 6.13
C TYR A 202 9.81 8.56 7.55
N GLN A 203 8.86 9.48 7.77
CA GLN A 203 8.22 9.64 9.07
C GLN A 203 6.84 10.29 8.94
N ARG A 204 5.87 9.76 9.68
CA ARG A 204 4.59 10.39 10.03
C ARG A 204 4.15 9.89 11.40
N GLY A 205 4.21 10.74 12.42
CA GLY A 205 3.97 10.33 13.80
C GLY A 205 4.95 9.24 14.26
N SER A 206 4.42 8.13 14.77
CA SER A 206 5.15 6.91 15.14
C SER A 206 5.53 6.00 13.96
N ASN A 207 4.91 6.16 12.78
CA ASN A 207 5.29 5.40 11.59
C ASN A 207 6.53 6.04 10.95
N GLN A 208 7.69 5.48 11.26
CA GLN A 208 8.98 5.95 10.76
C GLN A 208 9.87 4.77 10.37
N GLY A 209 10.75 4.99 9.39
CA GLY A 209 11.64 3.93 8.93
C GLY A 209 12.63 4.38 7.87
N PHE A 210 13.23 3.39 7.24
CA PHE A 210 14.18 3.57 6.15
C PHE A 210 13.85 2.64 5.00
N PHE A 211 13.72 3.19 3.80
CA PHE A 211 13.49 2.43 2.58
C PHE A 211 14.74 2.49 1.69
N VAL A 212 15.41 1.35 1.54
CA VAL A 212 16.63 1.24 0.73
C VAL A 212 16.30 1.45 -0.74
N ILE A 213 17.09 2.28 -1.42
CA ILE A 213 16.96 2.55 -2.86
C ILE A 213 18.30 2.34 -3.55
N GLY A 214 18.31 1.43 -4.53
CA GLY A 214 19.49 1.21 -5.37
C GLY A 214 19.63 2.29 -6.46
N GLY A 215 20.87 2.50 -6.91
CA GLY A 215 21.16 3.33 -8.09
C GLY A 215 21.25 4.84 -7.83
N VAL A 216 21.22 5.26 -6.57
CA VAL A 216 21.46 6.66 -6.16
C VAL A 216 22.75 6.77 -5.36
N THR A 217 23.38 7.94 -5.42
CA THR A 217 24.49 8.32 -4.56
C THR A 217 24.01 9.36 -3.56
N ILE A 218 24.36 9.21 -2.29
CA ILE A 218 24.06 10.21 -1.26
C ILE A 218 25.38 10.78 -0.78
N ILE A 219 25.49 12.11 -0.80
CA ILE A 219 26.63 12.85 -0.27
C ILE A 219 26.24 13.52 1.04
N GLU A 220 27.18 13.59 1.97
CA GLU A 220 26.97 14.27 3.24
C GLU A 220 26.60 15.75 3.00
N ALA A 221 25.70 16.27 3.83
CA ALA A 221 25.41 17.69 3.82
C ALA A 221 26.68 18.47 4.18
N PRO A 222 26.99 19.57 3.46
CA PRO A 222 28.10 20.42 3.86
C PRO A 222 27.90 20.82 5.31
N ALA A 223 28.91 20.60 6.15
CA ALA A 223 28.85 20.94 7.56
C ALA A 223 28.41 22.39 7.66
N THR A 224 27.19 22.61 8.14
CA THR A 224 26.71 23.96 8.39
C THR A 224 27.51 24.44 9.58
N SER A 225 28.58 25.17 9.32
CA SER A 225 29.30 25.91 10.35
C SER A 225 28.27 26.83 10.97
N THR A 226 27.74 26.40 12.12
CA THR A 226 26.88 27.25 12.94
C THR A 226 27.72 28.49 13.16
N PRO A 227 27.29 29.67 12.69
CA PRO A 227 28.05 30.88 12.94
C PRO A 227 28.12 31.00 14.45
N THR A 228 29.33 30.82 14.99
CA THR A 228 29.61 31.13 16.40
C THR A 228 29.23 32.59 16.54
N SER A 229 28.05 32.84 17.11
CA SER A 229 27.62 34.18 17.44
C SER A 229 28.73 34.78 18.31
N PRO A 230 29.30 35.93 17.95
CA PRO A 230 30.32 36.55 18.78
C PRO A 230 29.69 36.74 20.16
N GLU A 231 30.27 36.06 21.17
CA GLU A 231 29.92 36.24 22.56
C GLU A 231 30.02 37.74 22.86
N THR A 232 28.87 38.40 22.96
CA THR A 232 28.82 39.76 23.46
C THR A 232 28.93 39.62 24.96
N SER A 233 30.17 39.69 25.46
CA SER A 233 30.51 39.74 26.88
C SER A 233 29.82 40.94 27.52
N THR A 234 28.58 40.74 27.97
CA THR A 234 27.88 41.69 28.81
C THR A 234 28.04 41.19 30.24
N SER A 235 29.06 41.69 30.91
CA SER A 235 29.18 41.59 32.36
C SER A 235 27.96 42.26 33.00
N SER A 236 27.09 41.47 33.61
CA SER A 236 26.06 41.98 34.51
C SER A 236 26.23 41.37 35.90
N PRO A 237 26.06 42.18 36.96
CA PRO A 237 26.50 41.86 38.30
C PRO A 237 25.58 40.83 38.98
N GLU A 238 26.26 40.02 39.76
CA GLU A 238 25.79 39.12 40.80
C GLU A 238 24.69 39.75 41.67
N SER A 239 23.51 39.14 41.67
CA SER A 239 22.50 39.33 42.71
C SER A 239 22.02 37.98 43.20
N SER A 240 22.43 37.69 44.43
CA SER A 240 22.06 36.55 45.24
C SER A 240 20.66 36.72 45.80
N LEU A 241 19.74 35.82 45.46
CA LEU A 241 18.48 35.64 46.18
C LEU A 241 18.13 34.14 46.31
N THR A 242 18.54 33.63 47.46
CA THR A 242 17.86 32.75 48.41
C THR A 242 16.57 32.02 47.99
N SER A 243 16.65 30.69 48.10
CA SER A 243 15.67 29.68 48.54
C SER A 243 14.16 29.98 48.47
N GLN A 244 13.40 29.09 47.81
CA GLN A 244 12.30 28.42 48.49
C GLN A 244 11.94 27.08 47.83
N GLU A 245 12.12 26.03 48.63
CA GLU A 245 11.64 24.67 48.49
C GLU A 245 10.10 24.67 48.65
N SER A 246 9.37 24.08 47.72
CA SER A 246 7.95 23.77 47.91
C SER A 246 7.66 22.38 47.35
N MET A 247 7.59 21.43 48.27
CA MET A 247 7.01 20.12 48.03
C MET A 247 5.49 20.25 48.02
N ILE A 248 4.84 19.89 46.91
CA ILE A 248 3.42 19.56 46.93
C ILE A 248 3.28 18.10 46.53
N THR A 249 3.11 17.29 47.57
CA THR A 249 2.56 15.93 47.50
C THR A 249 1.05 16.05 47.31
N THR A 250 0.51 15.45 46.23
CA THR A 250 -0.92 15.17 46.14
C THR A 250 -1.11 13.67 45.98
N LEU A 251 -1.61 13.07 47.05
CA LEU A 251 -2.06 11.68 47.13
C LEU A 251 -3.50 11.56 46.60
N THR A 252 -3.72 10.47 45.86
CA THR A 252 -4.85 9.54 45.97
C THR A 252 -6.28 10.08 45.86
N GLU A 253 -7.01 9.62 44.83
CA GLU A 253 -8.30 8.98 45.09
C GLU A 253 -8.64 7.92 44.03
N THR A 254 -8.87 6.72 44.54
CA THR A 254 -9.42 5.55 43.86
C THR A 254 -10.91 5.55 44.14
N SER A 255 -11.77 5.40 43.14
CA SER A 255 -13.03 4.69 43.38
C SER A 255 -13.63 4.05 42.13
N PRO A 256 -14.32 2.91 42.29
CA PRO A 256 -14.70 2.02 41.21
C PRO A 256 -16.17 2.16 40.81
N SER A 257 -16.50 1.49 39.69
CA SER A 257 -17.75 0.77 39.43
C SER A 257 -19.06 1.57 39.46
N GLN A 258 -19.72 1.65 38.31
CA GLN A 258 -21.13 1.28 38.21
C GLN A 258 -21.57 1.08 36.74
N THR A 259 -21.90 -0.17 36.44
CA THR A 259 -22.84 -0.57 35.39
C THR A 259 -24.25 -0.54 35.99
N PRO A 260 -25.20 0.10 35.32
CA PRO A 260 -26.45 -0.56 34.91
C PRO A 260 -26.83 -0.08 33.49
N SER A 261 -27.83 -0.54 32.76
CA SER A 261 -28.82 -1.62 32.78
C SER A 261 -29.55 -1.46 31.44
N MET A 262 -30.07 -2.56 30.88
CA MET A 262 -31.02 -2.54 29.76
C MET A 262 -32.18 -1.57 30.02
N THR A 263 -32.62 -0.88 28.97
CA THR A 263 -33.98 -0.34 28.87
C THR A 263 -34.44 -0.57 27.44
N GLU A 264 -35.35 -1.55 27.28
CA GLU A 264 -36.24 -1.66 26.13
C GLU A 264 -37.21 -0.48 26.20
N GLU A 265 -37.37 0.23 25.08
CA GLU A 265 -38.51 1.09 24.86
C GLU A 265 -39.00 0.87 23.42
N GLU A 266 -40.02 0.04 23.29
CA GLU A 266 -40.97 0.13 22.19
C GLU A 266 -41.69 1.49 22.29
N THR A 267 -41.73 2.26 21.22
CA THR A 267 -42.90 3.12 20.96
C THR A 267 -43.11 3.28 19.45
N GLN A 268 -44.35 2.99 19.06
CA GLN A 268 -44.92 3.18 17.74
C GLN A 268 -44.95 4.65 17.32
N GLY A 269 -44.83 4.85 16.00
CA GLY A 269 -45.73 5.71 15.22
C GLY A 269 -45.41 7.21 15.17
N GLY A 270 -45.39 7.75 13.94
CA GLY A 270 -45.51 9.20 13.74
C GLY A 270 -44.88 9.75 12.49
N GLU A 271 -45.61 9.64 11.37
CA GLU A 271 -45.83 10.69 10.37
C GLU A 271 -44.66 11.56 9.84
N GLY A 272 -44.43 11.43 8.53
CA GLY A 272 -44.59 12.59 7.64
C GLY A 272 -43.42 13.56 7.53
N ILE A 273 -42.42 13.22 6.71
CA ILE A 273 -41.56 14.24 6.07
C ILE A 273 -41.47 13.93 4.57
N THR A 274 -42.20 14.72 3.79
CA THR A 274 -42.08 14.85 2.34
C THR A 274 -40.74 15.50 2.01
N GLY A 275 -39.73 14.69 1.72
CA GLY A 275 -38.48 15.13 1.12
C GLY A 275 -38.58 15.03 -0.40
N ASP A 276 -38.52 16.17 -1.09
CA ASP A 276 -38.32 16.28 -2.53
C ASP A 276 -36.97 15.63 -2.91
N GLU A 277 -37.02 14.33 -3.28
CA GLU A 277 -35.93 13.67 -3.99
C GLU A 277 -35.93 14.14 -5.45
N LYS A 278 -34.96 15.00 -5.79
CA LYS A 278 -34.53 15.18 -7.18
C LYS A 278 -33.95 13.85 -7.67
N THR A 279 -34.81 13.06 -8.29
CA THR A 279 -34.45 11.90 -9.10
C THR A 279 -33.66 12.40 -10.31
N GLU A 280 -32.34 12.40 -10.21
CA GLU A 280 -31.49 12.53 -11.38
C GLU A 280 -31.76 11.33 -12.29
N GLY A 281 -32.38 11.59 -13.43
CA GLY A 281 -32.73 10.59 -14.42
C GLY A 281 -31.50 9.80 -14.84
N PHE A 282 -31.45 8.53 -14.42
CA PHE A 282 -30.47 7.56 -14.85
C PHE A 282 -30.61 7.37 -16.38
N ASN A 283 -29.76 8.05 -17.14
CA ASN A 283 -29.80 8.03 -18.60
C ASN A 283 -29.26 6.69 -19.10
N CYS A 284 -30.12 5.67 -19.13
CA CYS A 284 -29.81 4.29 -19.52
C CYS A 284 -29.43 4.12 -21.01
N LEU A 285 -29.42 5.22 -21.77
CA LEU A 285 -29.15 5.23 -23.21
C LEU A 285 -27.72 4.76 -23.57
N TRP A 286 -26.75 4.90 -22.67
CA TRP A 286 -25.38 4.44 -22.93
C TRP A 286 -25.19 2.92 -22.78
N LEU A 287 -26.17 2.21 -22.21
CA LEU A 287 -26.13 0.75 -22.06
C LEU A 287 -26.63 0.01 -23.32
N LEU A 288 -27.36 0.68 -24.21
CA LEU A 288 -27.82 0.12 -25.50
C LEU A 288 -26.70 -0.49 -26.36
N PRO A 289 -25.55 0.17 -26.61
CA PRO A 289 -24.49 -0.43 -27.41
C PRO A 289 -23.87 -1.67 -26.74
N ILE A 290 -23.77 -1.69 -25.41
CA ILE A 290 -23.23 -2.84 -24.65
C ILE A 290 -24.18 -4.04 -24.79
N ALA A 291 -25.49 -3.82 -24.64
CA ALA A 291 -26.49 -4.87 -24.82
C ALA A 291 -26.46 -5.48 -26.23
N LEU A 292 -26.28 -4.66 -27.27
CA LEU A 292 -26.19 -5.13 -28.66
C LEU A 292 -24.94 -5.99 -28.92
N VAL A 293 -23.79 -5.65 -28.32
CA VAL A 293 -22.56 -6.45 -28.43
C VAL A 293 -22.74 -7.81 -27.78
N ILE A 294 -23.38 -7.88 -26.60
CA ILE A 294 -23.65 -9.14 -25.90
C ILE A 294 -24.56 -10.05 -26.74
N ILE A 295 -25.61 -9.50 -27.36
CA ILE A 295 -26.52 -10.25 -28.24
C ILE A 295 -25.77 -10.79 -29.46
N ALA A 296 -24.90 -9.99 -30.09
CA ALA A 296 -24.12 -10.42 -31.25
C ALA A 296 -23.16 -11.58 -30.92
N ILE A 297 -22.51 -11.54 -29.75
CA ILE A 297 -21.63 -12.63 -29.28
C ILE A 297 -22.43 -13.92 -29.04
N ALA A 298 -23.58 -13.82 -28.38
CA ALA A 298 -24.44 -14.97 -28.10
C ALA A 298 -24.94 -15.64 -29.39
N LEU A 299 -25.33 -14.85 -30.40
CA LEU A 299 -25.73 -15.36 -31.72
C LEU A 299 -24.55 -16.01 -32.46
N GLY A 300 -23.35 -15.42 -32.40
CA GLY A 300 -22.14 -15.99 -32.99
C GLY A 300 -21.77 -17.35 -32.38
N LEU A 301 -21.84 -17.47 -31.05
CA LEU A 301 -21.58 -18.73 -30.34
C LEU A 301 -22.63 -19.79 -30.69
N THR A 302 -23.91 -19.41 -30.73
CA THR A 302 -25.00 -20.34 -31.09
C THR A 302 -24.83 -20.86 -32.52
N TYR A 303 -24.53 -19.96 -33.47
CA TYR A 303 -24.24 -20.35 -34.85
C TYR A 303 -23.04 -21.29 -34.95
N PHE A 304 -21.96 -21.00 -34.22
CA PHE A 304 -20.77 -21.84 -34.21
C PHE A 304 -21.05 -23.26 -33.67
N ILE A 305 -21.84 -23.38 -32.60
CA ILE A 305 -22.24 -24.67 -32.03
C ILE A 305 -23.08 -25.48 -33.02
N VAL A 306 -24.06 -24.85 -33.68
CA VAL A 306 -24.92 -25.51 -34.67
C VAL A 306 -24.08 -25.98 -35.87
N ARG A 307 -23.18 -25.14 -36.38
CA ARG A 307 -22.31 -25.49 -37.51
C ARG A 307 -21.37 -26.64 -37.18
N ARG A 308 -20.80 -26.66 -35.96
CA ARG A 308 -19.92 -27.75 -35.51
C ARG A 308 -20.66 -29.09 -35.45
N LYS A 309 -21.89 -29.12 -34.93
CA LYS A 309 -22.71 -30.35 -34.90
C LYS A 309 -23.13 -30.84 -36.28
N GLY A 310 -23.23 -29.95 -37.27
CA GLY A 310 -23.54 -30.32 -38.66
C GLY A 310 -22.42 -31.11 -39.36
N HIS A 311 -21.16 -30.88 -38.97
CA HIS A 311 -20.00 -31.55 -39.57
C HIS A 311 -19.69 -32.94 -38.98
N GLU A 312 -20.31 -33.33 -37.86
CA GLU A 312 -20.12 -34.65 -37.23
C GLU A 312 -21.07 -35.72 -37.80
N LYS A 313 -21.92 -35.37 -38.79
CA LYS A 313 -22.90 -36.28 -39.41
C LYS A 313 -22.63 -36.58 -40.90
N LEU A 314 -21.45 -36.27 -41.39
CA LEU A 314 -20.94 -36.64 -42.72
C LEU A 314 -19.70 -37.53 -42.54
#